data_AF-A0A4Q9UYJ1-F1
#
_entry.id   AF-A0A4Q9UYJ1-F1
#
_cell.length_a   1.000
_cell.length_b   1.000
_cell.length_c   1.000
_cell.angle_alpha   90.00
_cell.angle_beta   90.00
_cell.angle_gamma   90.00
#
_symmetry.space_group_name_H-M   'P 1'
#
loop_
_entity.id
_entity.type
_entity.pdbx_description
1 polymer ?
#
loop_
_entity_poly.entity_id
_entity_poly.type
_entity_poly.pdbx_seq_one_letter_code
_entity_poly.pdbx_strand_id
1 'polypeptide(L)'
;MIMGINPNPLGGAVDKPPSLRDENSLKTRRTIQKHLFFTVEEWDKVARRLSRVGETNFSRFTRQLLLTGRVVFDDRRARVNEIQRQFSAVGNNINQIAKQANTQNFATFEMVSQALALLEEVQEKINLELESLNGSREVQSRALESEENN
;
A
#
# COMPACT_ATOMS: atom_id res chain seq x y z
N MET A 1 14.75 -34.61 -42.95
CA MET A 1 13.57 -35.08 -42.19
C MET A 1 13.26 -34.05 -41.12
N ILE A 2 12.18 -33.30 -41.33
CA ILE A 2 11.21 -32.69 -40.40
C ILE A 2 11.69 -31.97 -39.10
N MET A 3 11.41 -30.66 -39.12
CA MET A 3 10.95 -29.70 -38.08
C MET A 3 11.56 -29.67 -36.65
N GLY A 4 11.79 -28.43 -36.18
CA GLY A 4 11.29 -28.05 -34.85
C GLY A 4 11.98 -26.88 -34.15
N ILE A 5 11.29 -25.73 -34.16
CA ILE A 5 11.13 -24.77 -33.04
C ILE A 5 12.26 -23.76 -32.79
N ASN A 6 11.92 -22.50 -33.05
CA ASN A 6 12.48 -21.28 -32.43
C ASN A 6 11.77 -21.06 -31.08
N PRO A 7 12.45 -20.60 -30.02
CA PRO A 7 12.07 -19.27 -29.56
C PRO A 7 13.25 -18.37 -29.17
N ASN A 8 13.08 -17.13 -29.59
CA ASN A 8 13.87 -15.94 -29.34
C ASN A 8 14.06 -15.69 -27.82
N PRO A 9 15.25 -15.25 -27.35
CA PRO A 9 15.45 -14.87 -25.96
C PRO A 9 14.74 -13.53 -25.66
N LEU A 10 13.74 -13.59 -24.79
CA LEU A 10 13.02 -12.43 -24.26
C LEU A 10 13.90 -11.64 -23.30
N GLY A 11 14.02 -10.33 -23.54
CA GLY A 11 14.14 -9.37 -22.43
C GLY A 11 15.23 -8.31 -22.48
N GLY A 12 15.71 -7.89 -23.66
CA GLY A 12 16.33 -6.57 -23.77
C GLY A 12 15.29 -5.49 -23.44
N ALA A 13 15.66 -4.51 -22.61
CA ALA A 13 14.84 -3.33 -22.32
C ALA A 13 14.43 -2.65 -23.64
N VAL A 14 13.17 -2.83 -24.03
CA VAL A 14 12.59 -2.11 -25.17
C VAL A 14 12.28 -0.70 -24.67
N ASP A 15 13.19 0.24 -24.93
CA ASP A 15 12.83 1.65 -24.92
C ASP A 15 11.72 1.85 -25.95
N LYS A 16 10.50 2.05 -25.46
CA LYS A 16 9.30 2.19 -26.29
C LYS A 16 9.48 3.42 -27.21
N PRO A 17 9.26 3.29 -28.54
CA PRO A 17 9.47 4.41 -29.45
C PRO A 17 8.56 5.60 -29.15
N PRO A 18 8.99 6.86 -29.43
CA PRO A 18 8.29 8.08 -29.01
C PRO A 18 6.83 8.21 -29.49
N SER A 19 6.47 7.48 -30.55
CA SER A 19 5.15 7.52 -31.20
C SER A 19 4.06 6.70 -30.49
N LEU A 20 4.38 5.93 -29.44
CA LEU A 20 3.42 5.17 -28.63
C LEU A 20 3.38 5.63 -27.17
N ARG A 21 3.43 6.95 -26.96
CA ARG A 21 2.99 7.54 -25.69
C ARG A 21 1.47 7.51 -25.70
N ASP A 22 0.89 6.58 -24.94
CA ASP A 22 -0.56 6.44 -24.79
C ASP A 22 -1.18 7.83 -24.55
N GLU A 23 -2.13 8.28 -25.38
CA GLU A 23 -2.82 9.58 -25.18
C GLU A 23 -3.42 9.68 -23.78
N ASN A 24 -3.78 8.53 -23.20
CA ASN A 24 -4.28 8.44 -21.84
C ASN A 24 -3.23 8.83 -20.77
N SER A 25 -1.94 8.68 -21.07
CA SER A 25 -0.82 9.11 -20.20
C SER A 25 -0.66 10.63 -20.18
N LEU A 26 -1.08 11.34 -21.23
CA LEU A 26 -1.08 12.80 -21.26
C LEU A 26 -2.25 13.36 -20.45
N LYS A 27 -3.42 12.69 -20.47
CA LYS A 27 -4.61 13.07 -19.69
C LYS A 27 -4.42 12.93 -18.16
N THR A 28 -3.49 12.09 -17.70
CA THR A 28 -3.15 11.95 -16.26
C THR A 28 -2.00 12.85 -15.79
N ARG A 29 -1.33 13.56 -16.71
CA ARG A 29 -0.24 14.47 -16.33
C ARG A 29 -0.82 15.75 -15.74
N ARG A 30 -0.27 16.12 -14.59
CA ARG A 30 -0.59 17.38 -13.92
C ARG A 30 0.22 18.48 -14.61
N THR A 31 -0.39 19.15 -15.60
CA THR A 31 0.26 20.12 -16.49
C THR A 31 0.20 21.57 -16.00
N ILE A 32 -0.67 21.88 -15.03
CA ILE A 32 -0.83 23.24 -14.48
C ILE A 32 0.03 23.39 -13.23
N GLN A 33 0.96 24.35 -13.26
CA GLN A 33 1.78 24.76 -12.12
C GLN A 33 1.26 26.07 -11.52
N LYS A 34 1.22 26.15 -10.19
CA LYS A 34 0.88 27.36 -9.43
C LYS A 34 1.97 27.62 -8.41
N HIS A 35 2.41 28.88 -8.31
CA HIS A 35 3.41 29.32 -7.34
C HIS A 35 2.72 29.89 -6.10
N LEU A 36 3.33 29.67 -4.95
CA LEU A 36 2.91 30.18 -3.65
C LEU A 36 4.12 30.85 -3.01
N PHE A 37 3.89 32.01 -2.41
CA PHE A 37 4.88 32.68 -1.58
C PHE A 37 4.46 32.51 -0.13
N PHE A 38 5.44 32.23 0.73
CA PHE A 38 5.25 32.11 2.17
C PHE A 38 6.24 33.01 2.86
N THR A 39 5.81 33.62 3.96
CA THR A 39 6.73 34.11 4.98
C THR A 39 7.39 32.92 5.70
N VAL A 40 8.49 33.19 6.42
CA VAL A 40 9.19 32.15 7.19
C VAL A 40 8.26 31.50 8.22
N GLU A 41 7.45 32.29 8.91
CA GLU A 41 6.51 31.79 9.93
C GLU A 41 5.39 30.92 9.33
N GLU A 42 4.87 31.30 8.16
CA GLU A 42 3.86 30.51 7.45
C GLU A 42 4.43 29.18 6.97
N TRP A 43 5.65 29.21 6.43
CA TRP A 43 6.32 27.99 5.99
C TRP A 43 6.56 27.02 7.15
N ASP A 44 7.00 27.54 8.29
CA ASP A 44 7.21 26.75 9.50
C ASP A 44 5.91 26.08 10.01
N LYS A 45 4.77 26.81 9.97
CA LYS A 45 3.44 26.23 10.23
C LYS A 45 3.07 25.12 9.25
N VAL A 46 3.36 25.31 7.96
CA VAL A 46 3.12 24.31 6.91
C VAL A 46 4.00 23.08 7.09
N ALA A 47 5.30 23.26 7.36
CA ALA A 47 6.26 22.20 7.56
C ALA A 47 5.89 21.32 8.76
N ARG A 48 5.45 21.92 9.88
CA ARG A 48 4.91 21.18 11.02
C ARG A 48 3.68 20.35 10.66
N ARG A 49 2.74 20.93 9.90
CA ARG A 49 1.54 20.20 9.44
C ARG A 49 1.89 19.05 8.51
N LEU A 50 2.85 19.26 7.62
CA LEU A 50 3.35 18.27 6.69
C LEU A 50 4.00 17.09 7.43
N SER A 51 4.87 17.39 8.41
CA SER A 51 5.50 16.41 9.30
C SER A 51 4.47 15.63 10.12
N ARG A 52 3.48 16.32 10.72
CA ARG A 52 2.41 15.67 11.49
C ARG A 52 1.55 14.74 10.63
N VAL A 53 1.44 15.02 9.33
CA VAL A 53 0.69 14.19 8.38
C VAL A 53 1.54 13.03 7.84
N GLY A 54 2.83 12.98 8.14
CA GLY A 54 3.74 11.93 7.64
C GLY A 54 3.95 11.96 6.12
N GLU A 55 3.57 13.05 5.45
CA GLU A 55 3.78 13.24 4.02
C GLU A 55 5.06 14.06 3.83
N THR A 56 5.93 13.66 2.89
CA THR A 56 7.15 14.43 2.57
C THR A 56 6.97 15.28 1.31
N ASN A 57 5.94 14.97 0.51
CA ASN A 57 5.68 15.65 -0.74
C ASN A 57 4.69 16.82 -0.58
N PHE A 58 5.23 18.04 -0.56
CA PHE A 58 4.45 19.29 -0.46
C PHE A 58 3.38 19.42 -1.56
N SER A 59 3.68 19.05 -2.80
CA SER A 59 2.75 19.14 -3.93
C SER A 59 1.56 18.19 -3.79
N ARG A 60 1.75 17.04 -3.14
CA ARG A 60 0.66 16.11 -2.84
C ARG A 60 -0.20 16.63 -1.70
N PHE A 61 0.44 17.05 -0.61
CA PHE A 61 -0.21 17.65 0.56
C PHE A 61 -1.09 18.85 0.19
N THR A 62 -0.54 19.81 -0.55
CA THR A 62 -1.26 21.02 -0.97
C THR A 62 -2.44 20.73 -1.88
N ARG A 63 -2.30 19.82 -2.85
CA ARG A 63 -3.44 19.43 -3.70
C ARG A 63 -4.55 18.79 -2.89
N GLN A 64 -4.22 17.91 -1.96
CA GLN A 64 -5.22 17.30 -1.08
C GLN A 64 -5.90 18.38 -0.21
N LEU A 65 -5.13 19.32 0.33
CA LEU A 65 -5.66 20.45 1.09
C LEU A 65 -6.61 21.33 0.24
N LEU A 66 -6.20 21.70 -0.99
CA LEU A 66 -6.95 22.59 -1.87
C LEU A 66 -8.22 21.95 -2.44
N LEU A 67 -8.22 20.64 -2.70
CA LEU A 67 -9.38 19.93 -3.24
C LEU A 67 -10.41 19.56 -2.17
N THR A 68 -9.96 19.25 -0.95
CA THR A 68 -10.83 18.71 0.11
C THR A 68 -11.11 19.72 1.23
N GLY A 69 -10.36 20.84 1.29
CA GLY A 69 -10.48 21.86 2.35
C GLY A 69 -9.90 21.43 3.71
N ARG A 70 -9.56 20.14 3.89
CA ARG A 70 -8.88 19.59 5.06
C ARG A 70 -7.85 18.56 4.63
N VAL A 71 -6.71 18.51 5.33
CA VAL A 71 -5.76 17.39 5.22
C VAL A 71 -6.03 16.44 6.37
N VAL A 72 -6.66 15.32 6.05
CA VAL A 72 -6.87 14.23 7.00
C VAL A 72 -5.57 13.45 7.11
N PHE A 73 -5.03 13.33 8.33
CA PHE A 73 -3.97 12.37 8.62
C PHE A 73 -4.59 10.97 8.56
N ASP A 74 -4.39 10.29 7.43
CA ASP A 74 -4.96 8.97 7.19
C ASP A 74 -3.99 7.91 7.71
N ASP A 75 -3.90 7.79 9.04
CA ASP A 75 -3.15 6.72 9.75
C ASP A 75 -3.56 5.32 9.26
N ARG A 76 -4.76 5.21 8.69
CA ARG A 76 -5.24 3.99 8.02
C ARG A 76 -4.27 3.49 6.96
N ARG A 77 -3.60 4.37 6.20
CA ARG A 77 -2.65 3.93 5.16
C ARG A 77 -1.38 3.33 5.74
N ALA A 78 -0.84 3.91 6.81
CA ALA A 78 0.34 3.37 7.48
C ALA A 78 0.01 1.99 8.10
N ARG A 79 -1.15 1.89 8.76
CA ARG A 79 -1.65 0.63 9.33
C ARG A 79 -1.89 -0.44 8.27
N VAL A 80 -2.54 -0.11 7.15
CA VAL A 80 -2.76 -1.05 6.04
C VAL A 80 -1.44 -1.54 5.44
N ASN A 81 -0.44 -0.67 5.32
CA ASN A 81 0.88 -1.06 4.81
C ASN A 81 1.60 -2.03 5.75
N GLU A 82 1.51 -1.82 7.07
CA GLU A 82 2.09 -2.75 8.05
C GLU A 82 1.38 -4.11 8.01
N ILE A 83 0.06 -4.10 7.93
CA ILE A 83 -0.76 -5.31 7.74
C ILE A 83 -0.33 -6.06 6.47
N GLN A 84 -0.21 -5.35 5.33
CA GLN A 84 0.27 -5.93 4.08
C GLN A 84 1.68 -6.52 4.20
N ARG A 85 2.59 -5.86 4.93
CA ARG A 85 3.94 -6.35 5.17
C ARG A 85 3.94 -7.68 5.91
N GLN A 86 3.13 -7.79 6.97
CA GLN A 86 3.00 -9.01 7.76
C GLN A 86 2.44 -10.18 6.93
N PHE A 87 1.42 -9.92 6.10
CA PHE A 87 0.83 -10.94 5.23
C PHE A 87 1.70 -11.34 4.04
N SER A 88 2.56 -10.45 3.53
CA SER A 88 3.45 -10.75 2.41
C SER A 88 4.42 -11.89 2.71
N ALA A 89 4.91 -11.98 3.95
CA ALA A 89 5.77 -13.08 4.38
C ALA A 89 5.05 -14.43 4.34
N VAL A 90 3.82 -14.48 4.85
CA VAL A 90 2.99 -15.70 4.84
C VAL A 90 2.64 -16.10 3.40
N GLY A 91 2.23 -15.15 2.57
CA GLY A 91 1.94 -15.40 1.15
C GLY A 91 3.13 -15.96 0.38
N ASN A 92 4.35 -15.49 0.67
CA ASN A 92 5.57 -16.03 0.08
C ASN A 92 5.82 -17.47 0.49
N ASN A 93 5.61 -17.82 1.76
CA ASN A 93 5.79 -19.19 2.25
C ASN A 93 4.78 -20.15 1.62
N ILE A 94 3.50 -19.77 1.55
CA ILE A 94 2.46 -20.57 0.89
C ILE A 94 2.78 -20.75 -0.61
N ASN A 95 3.26 -19.72 -1.28
CA ASN A 95 3.66 -19.80 -2.69
C ASN A 95 4.87 -20.72 -2.91
N GLN A 96 5.80 -20.81 -1.95
CA GLN A 96 6.90 -21.76 -2.01
C GLN A 96 6.40 -23.19 -1.89
N ILE A 97 5.50 -23.47 -0.95
CA ILE A 97 4.86 -24.79 -0.80
C ILE A 97 4.12 -25.19 -2.08
N ALA A 98 3.37 -24.26 -2.68
CA ALA A 98 2.66 -24.50 -3.94
C ALA A 98 3.62 -24.80 -5.10
N LYS A 99 4.71 -24.03 -5.24
CA LYS A 99 5.73 -24.29 -6.27
C LYS A 99 6.40 -25.64 -6.07
N GLN A 100 6.71 -26.01 -4.82
CA GLN A 100 7.29 -27.31 -4.50
C GLN A 100 6.32 -28.44 -4.87
N ALA A 101 5.03 -28.29 -4.58
CA ALA A 101 4.01 -29.30 -4.90
C ALA A 101 3.87 -29.48 -6.41
N ASN A 102 3.82 -28.35 -7.13
CA ASN A 102 3.76 -28.34 -8.58
C ASN A 102 5.01 -28.95 -9.22
N THR A 103 6.19 -28.72 -8.64
CA THR A 103 7.46 -29.30 -9.12
C THR A 103 7.50 -30.81 -8.91
N GLN A 104 6.94 -31.29 -7.79
CA GLN A 104 6.91 -32.71 -7.45
C GLN A 104 5.73 -33.46 -8.09
N ASN A 105 4.75 -32.76 -8.68
CA ASN A 105 3.47 -33.28 -9.17
C ASN A 105 2.60 -33.98 -8.10
N PHE A 106 2.92 -33.81 -6.83
CA PHE A 106 2.10 -34.27 -5.71
C PHE A 106 2.35 -33.36 -4.50
N ALA A 107 1.37 -33.29 -3.60
CA ALA A 107 1.49 -32.63 -2.32
C ALA A 107 1.72 -33.68 -1.23
N THR A 108 2.77 -33.51 -0.42
CA THR A 108 2.99 -34.37 0.74
C THR A 108 2.12 -33.92 1.92
N PHE A 109 1.88 -34.82 2.86
CA PHE A 109 1.21 -34.49 4.13
C PHE A 109 1.91 -33.35 4.87
N GLU A 110 3.25 -33.35 4.88
CA GLU A 110 4.04 -32.30 5.52
C GLU A 110 3.77 -30.92 4.89
N MET A 111 3.71 -30.85 3.57
CA MET A 111 3.43 -29.59 2.84
C MET A 111 2.02 -29.06 3.13
N VAL A 112 1.04 -29.95 3.22
CA VAL A 112 -0.34 -29.58 3.59
C VAL A 112 -0.39 -29.11 5.04
N SER A 113 0.30 -29.80 5.95
CA SER A 113 0.39 -29.42 7.37
C SER A 113 1.06 -28.07 7.56
N GLN A 114 2.15 -27.78 6.85
CA GLN A 114 2.84 -26.49 6.88
C GLN A 114 1.95 -25.36 6.34
N ALA A 115 1.21 -25.61 5.25
CA ALA A 115 0.28 -24.63 4.70
C ALA A 115 -0.88 -24.32 5.66
N LEU A 116 -1.41 -25.34 6.35
CA LEU A 116 -2.45 -25.18 7.37
C LEU A 116 -1.96 -24.36 8.57
N ALA A 117 -0.75 -24.61 9.06
CA ALA A 117 -0.16 -23.83 10.15
C ALA A 117 0.00 -22.34 9.78
N LEU A 118 0.41 -22.05 8.54
CA LEU A 118 0.52 -20.67 8.04
C LEU A 118 -0.85 -19.98 7.93
N LEU A 119 -1.92 -20.72 7.60
CA LEU A 119 -3.28 -20.18 7.59
C LEU A 119 -3.80 -19.89 9.01
N GLU A 120 -3.43 -20.72 9.99
CA GLU A 120 -3.76 -20.48 11.39
C GLU A 120 -3.07 -19.22 11.93
N GLU A 121 -1.79 -19.02 11.58
CA GLU A 121 -1.05 -17.79 11.91
C GLU A 121 -1.70 -16.53 11.30
N VAL A 122 -2.24 -16.64 10.08
CA VAL A 122 -3.01 -15.55 9.44
C VAL A 122 -4.28 -15.25 10.24
N GLN A 123 -5.02 -16.29 10.64
CA GLN A 123 -6.26 -16.13 11.38
C GLN A 123 -6.03 -15.46 12.74
N GLU A 124 -4.96 -15.83 13.45
CA GLU A 124 -4.57 -15.23 14.72
C GLU A 124 -4.24 -13.75 14.56
N LYS A 125 -3.41 -13.40 13.57
CA LYS A 125 -3.04 -11.99 13.30
C LYS A 125 -4.25 -11.13 12.91
N ILE A 126 -5.20 -11.67 12.17
CA ILE A 126 -6.45 -10.98 11.83
C ILE A 126 -7.26 -10.68 13.10
N ASN A 127 -7.42 -11.67 13.97
CA ASN A 127 -8.20 -11.51 15.20
C ASN A 127 -7.58 -10.45 16.13
N LEU A 128 -6.25 -10.51 16.32
CA LEU A 128 -5.52 -9.53 17.13
C LEU A 128 -5.68 -8.10 16.59
N GLU A 129 -5.59 -7.90 15.27
CA GLU A 129 -5.74 -6.57 14.68
C GLU A 129 -7.17 -6.05 14.81
N LEU A 130 -8.18 -6.91 14.60
CA LEU A 130 -9.60 -6.56 14.76
C LEU A 130 -9.95 -6.18 16.21
N GLU A 131 -9.39 -6.88 17.19
CA GLU A 131 -9.53 -6.53 18.61
C GLU A 131 -8.92 -5.17 18.93
N SER A 132 -7.73 -4.87 18.39
CA SER A 132 -7.08 -3.56 18.58
C SER A 132 -7.90 -2.40 17.98
N LEU A 133 -8.59 -2.64 16.86
CA LEU A 133 -9.42 -1.66 16.18
C LEU A 133 -10.73 -1.39 16.93
N ASN A 134 -11.33 -2.42 17.52
CA ASN A 134 -12.54 -2.28 18.31
C ASN A 134 -12.26 -1.56 19.64
N GLY A 135 -11.18 -1.89 20.33
CA GLY A 135 -10.78 -1.18 21.56
C GLY A 135 -10.47 0.30 21.33
N SER A 136 -9.85 0.64 20.20
CA SER A 136 -9.54 2.04 19.85
C SER A 136 -10.80 2.87 19.55
N ARG A 137 -11.85 2.25 18.97
CA ARG A 137 -13.13 2.91 18.68
C ARG A 137 -13.92 3.24 19.95
N GLU A 138 -13.95 2.33 20.92
CA GLU A 138 -14.64 2.55 22.20
C GLU A 138 -13.99 3.66 23.04
N VAL A 139 -12.66 3.79 23.00
CA VAL A 139 -11.95 4.87 23.69
C VAL A 139 -12.22 6.23 23.02
N GLN A 140 -12.29 6.28 21.68
CA GLN A 140 -12.59 7.50 20.95
C GLN A 140 -14.05 7.95 21.12
N SER A 141 -15.02 7.03 21.14
CA SER A 141 -16.43 7.41 21.35
C SER A 141 -16.66 7.98 22.76
N ARG A 142 -16.03 7.39 23.80
CA ARG A 142 -16.11 7.90 25.17
C ARG A 142 -15.46 9.28 25.36
N ALA A 143 -14.36 9.53 24.65
CA ALA A 143 -13.70 10.84 24.70
C ALA A 143 -14.55 11.95 24.05
N LEU A 144 -15.22 11.65 22.93
CA LEU A 144 -16.10 12.60 22.25
C LEU A 144 -17.37 12.93 23.07
N GLU A 145 -17.94 11.94 23.76
CA GLU A 145 -19.09 12.14 24.66
C GLU A 145 -18.76 13.01 25.90
N SER A 146 -17.48 13.06 26.31
CA SER A 146 -17.02 13.89 27.41
C SER A 146 -16.74 15.35 27.02
N GLU A 147 -16.48 15.62 25.74
CA GLU A 147 -16.27 16.99 25.22
C GLU A 147 -17.59 17.70 24.88
N GLU A 148 -18.68 16.98 24.58
CA GLU A 148 -20.00 17.58 24.32
C GLU A 148 -20.77 17.97 25.59
N ASN A 149 -20.36 17.49 26.78
CA ASN A 149 -21.05 17.73 28.05
C ASN A 149 -20.39 18.79 28.95
N ASN A 150 -19.50 19.64 28.41
CA ASN A 150 -18.83 20.72 29.17
C ASN A 150 -18.86 22.06 28.44
#